data_AF-A0A8K0PZN5-F1
#
_entry.id   AF-A0A8K0PZN5-F1
#
_cell.length_a   1.000
_cell.length_b   1.000
_cell.length_c   1.000
_cell.angle_alpha   90.00
_cell.angle_beta   90.00
_cell.angle_gamma   90.00
#
_symmetry.space_group_name_H-M   'P 1'
#
loop_
_entity.id
_entity.type
_entity.pdbx_description
1 polymer ?
#
loop_
_entity_poly.entity_id
_entity_poly.type
_entity_poly.pdbx_seq_one_letter_code
_entity_poly.pdbx_strand_id
1 'polypeptide(L)'
;MDPQSSSRVTLQSPGDWNRWISVIRKQAKAADVWEFIDPSKTDKEPLKAPPNPTAKDADPSVNATKDLSPEKVKILDALLKQHSTEFKLYRDRVKALGAIQRLISKTVGNYESTIEDEDEDDIAKQLLLLKNKTHSTDWNKEDTVLTQFQGILNSPERTNLSQWVIRWQKVLMEAQKISLPDVQGIRPTRLFLKAVSDINPAFTDYWLARIEDLASNDGTDWKKEIPDGIKISNMFERHTSQQAAKAAFSSFQ
;
A
#
# COMPACT_ATOMS: atom_id res chain seq x y z
N MET A 1 -33.97 9.28 4.80
CA MET A 1 -32.53 9.51 5.04
C MET A 1 -31.90 8.14 5.11
N ASP A 2 -31.35 7.67 4.00
CA ASP A 2 -30.63 6.40 3.96
C ASP A 2 -29.22 6.59 4.55
N PRO A 3 -28.75 5.69 5.42
CA PRO A 3 -27.40 5.76 5.93
C PRO A 3 -26.42 5.42 4.81
N GLN A 4 -25.45 6.30 4.61
CA GLN A 4 -24.40 6.20 3.60
C GLN A 4 -23.81 4.80 3.51
N SER A 5 -23.79 4.26 2.29
CA SER A 5 -23.10 3.03 1.93
C SER A 5 -21.61 3.16 2.25
N SER A 6 -21.21 2.68 3.43
CA SER A 6 -19.80 2.52 3.78
C SER A 6 -19.19 1.51 2.81
N SER A 7 -18.52 2.01 1.77
CA SER A 7 -17.76 1.18 0.82
C SER A 7 -16.93 0.15 1.60
N ARG A 8 -17.27 -1.13 1.46
CA ARG A 8 -16.59 -2.23 2.14
C ARG A 8 -15.18 -2.30 1.55
N VAL A 9 -14.16 -2.02 2.37
CA VAL A 9 -12.77 -2.06 1.92
C VAL A 9 -12.37 -3.53 1.75
N THR A 10 -11.96 -3.91 0.55
CA THR A 10 -11.53 -5.27 0.19
C THR A 10 -10.08 -5.20 -0.27
N LEU A 11 -9.25 -6.16 0.13
CA LEU A 11 -7.87 -6.28 -0.28
C LEU A 11 -7.81 -6.85 -1.72
N GLN A 12 -7.73 -5.97 -2.70
CA GLN A 12 -7.71 -6.34 -4.13
C GLN A 12 -6.33 -6.15 -4.74
N SER A 13 -5.58 -5.20 -4.20
CA SER A 13 -4.23 -4.84 -4.60
C SER A 13 -3.38 -4.49 -3.37
N PRO A 14 -2.05 -4.39 -3.52
CA PRO A 14 -1.20 -4.00 -2.40
C PRO A 14 -1.44 -2.56 -1.94
N GLY A 15 -1.94 -1.69 -2.83
CA GLY A 15 -2.30 -0.31 -2.47
C GLY A 15 -3.47 -0.23 -1.47
N ASP A 16 -4.29 -1.28 -1.39
CA ASP A 16 -5.42 -1.36 -0.46
C ASP A 16 -4.98 -1.71 0.96
N TRP A 17 -3.76 -2.26 1.12
CA TRP A 17 -3.25 -2.80 2.38
C TRP A 17 -3.45 -1.84 3.56
N ASN A 18 -2.95 -0.60 3.44
CA ASN A 18 -2.99 0.38 4.53
C ASN A 18 -4.43 0.73 4.94
N ARG A 19 -5.34 0.85 3.97
CA ARG A 19 -6.75 1.16 4.25
C ARG A 19 -7.46 -0.05 4.84
N TRP A 20 -7.19 -1.24 4.30
CA TRP A 20 -7.81 -2.51 4.71
C TRP A 20 -7.40 -2.90 6.13
N ILE A 21 -6.09 -2.92 6.43
CA ILE A 21 -5.58 -3.26 7.76
C ILE A 21 -6.04 -2.25 8.82
N SER A 22 -6.27 -0.99 8.45
CA SER A 22 -6.80 0.04 9.35
C SER A 22 -8.23 -0.26 9.81
N VAL A 23 -9.07 -0.84 8.95
CA VAL A 23 -10.44 -1.25 9.33
C VAL A 23 -10.39 -2.38 10.35
N ILE A 24 -9.55 -3.39 10.10
CA ILE A 24 -9.35 -4.53 11.02
C ILE A 24 -8.78 -4.03 12.35
N ARG A 25 -7.73 -3.20 12.30
CA ARG A 25 -7.11 -2.60 13.49
C ARG A 25 -8.12 -1.82 14.32
N LYS A 26 -9.01 -1.05 13.69
CA LYS A 26 -10.05 -0.28 14.40
C LYS A 26 -11.01 -1.20 15.16
N GLN A 27 -11.48 -2.27 14.53
CA GLN A 27 -12.37 -3.24 15.19
C GLN A 27 -11.65 -4.01 16.29
N ALA A 28 -10.42 -4.46 16.03
CA ALA A 28 -9.62 -5.19 17.00
C ALA A 28 -9.26 -4.35 18.23
N LYS A 29 -8.95 -3.06 18.05
CA LYS A 29 -8.73 -2.14 19.17
C LYS A 29 -10.01 -1.88 19.97
N ALA A 30 -11.16 -1.75 19.29
CA ALA A 30 -12.45 -1.58 19.97
C ALA A 30 -12.82 -2.78 20.83
N ALA A 31 -12.35 -3.99 20.47
CA ALA A 31 -12.55 -5.21 21.22
C ALA A 31 -11.37 -5.61 22.12
N ASP A 32 -10.34 -4.75 22.24
CA ASP A 32 -9.14 -5.01 23.05
C ASP A 32 -8.43 -6.34 22.70
N VAL A 33 -8.30 -6.61 21.39
CA VAL A 33 -7.63 -7.81 20.87
C VAL A 33 -6.52 -7.55 19.86
N TRP A 34 -6.25 -6.28 19.50
CA TRP A 34 -5.25 -5.94 18.48
C TRP A 34 -3.85 -6.48 18.81
N GLU A 35 -3.46 -6.43 20.08
CA GLU A 35 -2.14 -6.88 20.54
C GLU A 35 -1.86 -8.36 20.25
N PHE A 36 -2.91 -9.18 20.15
CA PHE A 36 -2.81 -10.62 19.85
C PHE A 36 -2.70 -10.91 18.35
N ILE A 37 -3.04 -9.94 17.48
CA ILE A 37 -3.12 -10.16 16.03
C ILE A 37 -2.26 -9.19 15.21
N ASP A 38 -1.53 -8.25 15.84
CA ASP A 38 -0.76 -7.24 15.12
C ASP A 38 0.34 -7.86 14.23
N PRO A 39 0.26 -7.79 12.89
CA PRO A 39 1.24 -8.39 11.99
C PRO A 39 2.60 -7.69 12.00
N SER A 40 2.80 -6.68 12.85
CA SER A 40 4.07 -5.98 13.04
C SER A 40 4.87 -6.50 14.23
N LYS A 41 4.26 -7.33 15.09
CA LYS A 41 4.93 -7.94 16.24
C LYS A 41 5.27 -9.40 15.96
N THR A 42 6.53 -9.77 16.15
CA THR A 42 7.03 -11.13 15.95
C THR A 42 6.71 -12.02 17.15
N ASP A 43 6.85 -11.47 18.37
CA ASP A 43 6.51 -12.16 19.61
C ASP A 43 5.12 -11.72 20.09
N LYS A 44 4.17 -12.66 20.09
CA LYS A 44 2.80 -12.44 20.60
C LYS A 44 2.49 -13.47 21.67
N GLU A 45 2.08 -13.00 22.84
CA GLU A 45 1.46 -13.87 23.85
C GLU A 45 0.10 -14.33 23.30
N PRO A 46 -0.20 -15.64 23.27
CA PRO A 46 -1.52 -16.09 22.89
C PRO A 46 -2.55 -15.69 23.95
N LEU A 47 -3.79 -15.48 23.53
CA LEU A 47 -4.89 -15.25 24.46
C LEU A 47 -5.12 -16.53 25.29
N LYS A 48 -4.84 -16.46 26.60
CA LYS A 48 -4.99 -17.59 27.53
C LYS A 48 -6.27 -17.45 28.35
N ALA A 49 -6.91 -18.58 28.61
CA ALA A 49 -8.02 -18.64 29.56
C ALA A 49 -7.49 -18.37 30.99
N PRO A 50 -8.21 -17.60 31.82
CA PRO A 50 -7.83 -17.41 33.21
C PRO A 50 -7.90 -18.76 33.96
N PRO A 51 -6.96 -19.04 34.88
CA PRO A 51 -6.96 -20.28 35.65
C PRO A 51 -8.12 -20.30 36.65
N ASN A 52 -8.72 -21.48 36.86
CA ASN A 52 -9.77 -21.65 37.86
C ASN A 52 -9.19 -21.49 39.28
N PRO A 53 -9.78 -20.63 40.13
CA PRO A 53 -9.40 -20.55 41.55
C PRO A 53 -9.67 -21.86 42.29
N THR A 54 -8.79 -22.18 43.23
CA THR A 54 -8.79 -23.39 44.05
C THR A 54 -8.72 -23.02 45.53
N ALA A 55 -8.96 -23.99 46.41
CA ALA A 55 -8.83 -23.78 47.86
C ALA A 55 -7.43 -23.26 48.27
N LYS A 56 -6.39 -23.67 47.53
CA LYS A 56 -5.00 -23.25 47.76
C LYS A 56 -4.75 -21.77 47.51
N ASP A 57 -5.54 -21.15 46.63
CA ASP A 57 -5.42 -19.73 46.32
C ASP A 57 -5.96 -18.85 47.47
N ALA A 58 -6.87 -19.40 48.29
CA ALA A 58 -7.38 -18.74 49.49
C ALA A 58 -6.54 -19.06 50.75
N ASP A 59 -6.05 -20.30 50.84
CA ASP A 59 -5.16 -20.77 51.90
C ASP A 59 -4.21 -21.86 51.38
N PRO A 60 -2.90 -21.59 51.24
CA PRO A 60 -1.93 -22.57 50.73
C PRO A 60 -1.80 -23.85 51.56
N SER A 61 -2.25 -23.84 52.81
CA SER A 61 -2.12 -24.97 53.74
C SER A 61 -3.20 -26.04 53.56
N VAL A 62 -4.28 -25.75 52.82
CA VAL A 62 -5.40 -26.69 52.62
C VAL A 62 -5.42 -27.28 51.21
N ASN A 63 -5.93 -28.51 51.09
CA ASN A 63 -6.07 -29.20 49.81
C ASN A 63 -7.52 -29.29 49.31
N ALA A 64 -8.51 -29.08 50.19
CA ALA A 64 -9.93 -29.13 49.83
C ALA A 64 -10.70 -27.94 50.41
N THR A 65 -11.76 -27.53 49.71
CA THR A 65 -12.62 -26.40 50.11
C THR A 65 -13.33 -26.62 51.44
N LYS A 66 -13.61 -27.87 51.80
CA LYS A 66 -14.21 -28.26 53.08
C LYS A 66 -13.31 -27.96 54.30
N ASP A 67 -12.01 -27.80 54.08
CA ASP A 67 -11.02 -27.55 55.14
C ASP A 67 -10.81 -26.05 55.37
N LEU A 68 -11.49 -25.17 54.60
CA LEU A 68 -11.37 -23.72 54.72
C LEU A 68 -12.18 -23.20 55.92
N SER A 69 -11.58 -22.26 56.66
CA SER A 69 -12.32 -21.50 57.67
C SER A 69 -13.35 -20.57 57.02
N PRO A 70 -14.40 -20.13 57.75
CA PRO A 70 -15.42 -19.22 57.21
C PRO A 70 -14.87 -17.92 56.60
N GLU A 71 -13.74 -17.42 57.11
CA GLU A 71 -13.07 -16.24 56.56
C GLU A 71 -12.38 -16.55 55.23
N LYS A 72 -11.75 -17.73 55.12
CA LYS A 72 -11.08 -18.16 53.88
C LYS A 72 -12.07 -18.54 52.78
N VAL A 73 -13.25 -19.03 53.14
CA VAL A 73 -14.36 -19.23 52.18
C VAL A 73 -14.75 -17.89 51.53
N LYS A 74 -14.86 -16.80 52.29
CA LYS A 74 -15.15 -15.47 51.72
C LYS A 74 -14.09 -14.99 50.73
N ILE A 75 -12.81 -15.32 50.97
CA ILE A 75 -11.71 -15.02 50.03
C ILE A 75 -11.89 -15.84 48.75
N LEU A 76 -12.16 -17.15 48.87
CA LEU A 76 -12.41 -18.01 47.72
C LEU A 76 -13.61 -17.53 46.89
N ASP A 77 -14.71 -17.11 47.54
CA ASP A 77 -15.87 -16.54 46.85
C ASP A 77 -15.52 -15.27 46.07
N ALA A 78 -14.68 -14.40 46.64
CA ALA A 78 -14.20 -13.20 45.95
C ALA A 78 -13.32 -13.55 44.74
N LEU A 79 -12.43 -14.53 44.87
CA LEU A 79 -11.60 -15.03 43.77
C LEU A 79 -12.44 -15.66 42.65
N LEU A 80 -13.46 -16.46 42.99
CA LEU A 80 -14.39 -17.04 42.02
C LEU A 80 -15.19 -15.97 41.28
N LYS A 81 -15.60 -14.90 41.98
CA LYS A 81 -16.27 -13.74 41.36
C LYS A 81 -15.36 -12.97 40.41
N GLN A 82 -14.10 -12.77 40.79
CA GLN A 82 -13.09 -12.17 39.90
C GLN A 82 -12.85 -13.06 38.67
N HIS A 83 -12.62 -14.35 38.87
CA HIS A 83 -12.44 -15.31 37.78
C HIS A 83 -13.64 -15.34 36.82
N SER A 84 -14.87 -15.30 37.33
CA SER A 84 -16.07 -15.23 36.48
C SER A 84 -16.06 -13.99 35.56
N THR A 85 -15.58 -12.85 36.09
CA THR A 85 -15.45 -11.60 35.33
C THR A 85 -14.36 -11.70 34.26
N GLU A 86 -13.19 -12.22 34.63
CA GLU A 86 -12.06 -12.43 33.72
C GLU A 86 -12.39 -13.46 32.62
N PHE A 87 -13.07 -14.55 32.98
CA PHE A 87 -13.49 -15.58 32.05
C PHE A 87 -14.53 -15.04 31.06
N LYS A 88 -15.43 -14.16 31.52
CA LYS A 88 -16.36 -13.45 30.63
C LYS A 88 -15.61 -12.58 29.63
N LEU A 89 -14.65 -11.77 30.07
CA LEU A 89 -13.80 -10.97 29.19
C LEU A 89 -13.02 -11.83 28.19
N TYR A 90 -12.45 -12.94 28.63
CA TYR A 90 -11.81 -13.94 27.76
C TYR A 90 -12.76 -14.44 26.67
N ARG A 91 -13.98 -14.87 27.03
CA ARG A 91 -14.98 -15.33 26.04
C ARG A 91 -15.39 -14.23 25.06
N ASP A 92 -15.51 -13.00 25.52
CA ASP A 92 -15.86 -11.86 24.66
C ASP A 92 -14.73 -11.55 23.68
N ARG A 93 -13.45 -11.63 24.11
CA ARG A 93 -12.28 -11.52 23.23
C ARG A 93 -12.21 -12.65 22.20
N VAL A 94 -12.45 -13.91 22.60
CA VAL A 94 -12.51 -15.05 21.66
C VAL A 94 -13.59 -14.84 20.60
N LYS A 95 -14.78 -14.38 20.99
CA LYS A 95 -15.85 -14.05 20.02
C LYS A 95 -15.44 -12.92 19.07
N ALA A 96 -14.75 -11.91 19.57
CA ALA A 96 -14.25 -10.80 18.76
C ALA A 96 -13.21 -11.26 17.73
N LEU A 97 -12.27 -12.13 18.14
CA LEU A 97 -11.31 -12.76 17.22
C LEU A 97 -12.03 -13.53 16.12
N GLY A 98 -13.02 -14.36 16.45
CA GLY A 98 -13.83 -15.05 15.44
C GLY A 98 -14.61 -14.11 14.51
N ALA A 99 -15.03 -12.93 14.98
CA ALA A 99 -15.66 -11.92 14.13
C ALA A 99 -14.65 -11.25 13.18
N ILE A 100 -13.43 -11.00 13.66
CA ILE A 100 -12.32 -10.48 12.85
C ILE A 100 -11.91 -11.51 11.79
N GLN A 101 -11.84 -12.80 12.14
CA GLN A 101 -11.52 -13.85 11.17
C GLN A 101 -12.52 -13.87 10.02
N ARG A 102 -13.83 -13.85 10.34
CA ARG A 102 -14.88 -13.73 9.32
C ARG A 102 -14.77 -12.45 8.48
N LEU A 103 -14.33 -11.34 9.08
CA LEU A 103 -14.11 -10.10 8.35
C LEU A 103 -12.95 -10.26 7.36
N ILE A 104 -11.83 -10.85 7.78
CA ILE A 104 -10.65 -11.10 6.94
C ILE A 104 -11.05 -11.97 5.77
N SER A 105 -11.61 -13.16 6.00
CA SER A 105 -12.03 -14.07 4.92
C SER A 105 -13.00 -13.40 3.94
N LYS A 106 -13.93 -12.57 4.43
CA LYS A 106 -14.90 -11.87 3.55
C LYS A 106 -14.30 -10.70 2.76
N THR A 107 -13.13 -10.20 3.14
CA THR A 107 -12.54 -8.98 2.57
C THR A 107 -11.12 -9.15 2.03
N VAL A 108 -10.57 -10.37 2.03
CA VAL A 108 -9.21 -10.69 1.54
C VAL A 108 -9.12 -10.73 0.01
N GLY A 109 -10.24 -10.77 -0.71
CA GLY A 109 -10.32 -10.55 -2.16
C GLY A 109 -9.37 -11.46 -2.96
N ASN A 110 -8.49 -10.86 -3.76
CA ASN A 110 -7.56 -11.60 -4.63
C ASN A 110 -6.46 -12.37 -3.88
N TYR A 111 -6.35 -12.19 -2.56
CA TYR A 111 -5.34 -12.82 -1.72
C TYR A 111 -5.87 -14.00 -0.90
N GLU A 112 -7.09 -14.48 -1.18
CA GLU A 112 -7.69 -15.63 -0.47
C GLU A 112 -6.77 -16.85 -0.46
N SER A 113 -6.18 -17.20 -1.62
CA SER A 113 -5.21 -18.29 -1.73
C SER A 113 -3.92 -18.11 -0.94
N THR A 114 -3.61 -16.91 -0.44
CA THR A 114 -2.44 -16.67 0.41
C THR A 114 -2.64 -17.20 1.83
N ILE A 115 -3.89 -17.44 2.23
CA ILE A 115 -4.27 -17.87 3.58
C ILE A 115 -5.05 -19.20 3.61
N GLU A 116 -5.26 -19.85 2.46
CA GLU A 116 -6.01 -21.11 2.32
C GLU A 116 -5.32 -22.31 2.97
N ASP A 117 -3.98 -22.38 2.91
CA ASP A 117 -3.19 -23.52 3.43
C ASP A 117 -2.84 -23.39 4.92
N GLU A 118 -3.24 -22.29 5.56
CA GLU A 118 -2.92 -22.02 6.97
C GLU A 118 -4.04 -22.49 7.89
N ASP A 119 -3.66 -22.97 9.08
CA ASP A 119 -4.62 -23.29 10.14
C ASP A 119 -5.60 -22.12 10.29
N GLU A 120 -6.90 -22.39 10.12
CA GLU A 120 -7.96 -21.37 10.07
C GLU A 120 -7.99 -20.46 11.30
N ASP A 121 -7.35 -20.89 12.39
CA ASP A 121 -7.36 -20.29 13.71
C ASP A 121 -6.24 -19.26 13.97
N ASP A 122 -5.17 -19.18 13.16
CA ASP A 122 -4.07 -18.22 13.38
C ASP A 122 -4.20 -16.93 12.55
N ILE A 123 -5.06 -16.03 13.05
CA ILE A 123 -5.28 -14.69 12.50
C ILE A 123 -3.97 -13.90 12.37
N ALA A 124 -3.05 -14.04 13.32
CA ALA A 124 -1.83 -13.26 13.36
C ALA A 124 -0.88 -13.67 12.24
N LYS A 125 -0.77 -14.98 11.97
CA LYS A 125 0.01 -15.54 10.87
C LYS A 125 -0.60 -15.20 9.51
N GLN A 126 -1.92 -15.31 9.37
CA GLN A 126 -2.62 -14.89 8.15
C GLN A 126 -2.37 -13.42 7.82
N LEU A 127 -2.51 -12.51 8.80
CA LEU A 127 -2.22 -11.10 8.61
C LEU A 127 -0.74 -10.83 8.28
N LEU A 128 0.19 -11.62 8.84
CA LEU A 128 1.62 -11.52 8.50
C LEU A 128 1.90 -11.95 7.06
N LEU A 129 1.31 -13.05 6.59
CA LEU A 129 1.45 -13.52 5.21
C LEU A 129 0.89 -12.51 4.21
N LEU A 130 -0.31 -11.98 4.48
CA LEU A 130 -0.92 -10.94 3.65
C LEU A 130 -0.06 -9.68 3.63
N LYS A 131 0.52 -9.27 4.77
CA LYS A 131 1.47 -8.16 4.83
C LYS A 131 2.69 -8.43 3.95
N ASN A 132 3.30 -9.60 4.09
CA ASN A 132 4.49 -9.96 3.32
C ASN A 132 4.21 -10.03 1.82
N LYS A 133 3.06 -10.60 1.43
CA LYS A 133 2.66 -10.73 0.02
C LYS A 133 2.35 -9.36 -0.61
N THR A 134 1.64 -8.50 0.10
CA THR A 134 1.34 -7.14 -0.37
C THR A 134 2.63 -6.31 -0.47
N HIS A 135 3.52 -6.38 0.52
CA HIS A 135 4.82 -5.69 0.46
C HIS A 135 5.78 -6.26 -0.61
N SER A 136 5.82 -7.58 -0.82
CA SER A 136 6.60 -8.20 -1.90
C SER A 136 6.10 -7.78 -3.29
N THR A 137 4.82 -7.43 -3.39
CA THR A 137 4.24 -6.87 -4.62
C THR A 137 4.58 -5.38 -4.81
N ASP A 138 4.99 -4.65 -3.78
CA ASP A 138 5.50 -3.27 -3.96
C ASP A 138 6.86 -3.24 -4.68
N TRP A 139 7.74 -4.23 -4.44
CA TRP A 139 8.93 -4.43 -5.28
C TRP A 139 8.54 -4.72 -6.73
N ASN A 140 7.51 -5.55 -6.95
CA ASN A 140 6.96 -5.77 -8.29
C ASN A 140 6.36 -4.48 -8.89
N LYS A 141 5.88 -3.50 -8.11
CA LYS A 141 5.43 -2.21 -8.64
C LYS A 141 6.61 -1.36 -9.09
N GLU A 142 7.70 -1.31 -8.34
CA GLU A 142 8.91 -0.63 -8.78
C GLU A 142 9.45 -1.26 -10.07
N ASP A 143 9.54 -2.59 -10.12
CA ASP A 143 9.96 -3.35 -11.30
C ASP A 143 9.00 -3.17 -12.50
N THR A 144 7.68 -3.15 -12.24
CA THR A 144 6.66 -2.90 -13.28
C THR A 144 6.78 -1.49 -13.83
N VAL A 145 6.88 -0.48 -12.96
CA VAL A 145 7.01 0.93 -13.37
C VAL A 145 8.35 1.15 -14.07
N LEU A 146 9.43 0.52 -13.62
CA LEU A 146 10.72 0.54 -14.27
C LEU A 146 10.65 -0.10 -15.66
N THR A 147 10.04 -1.27 -15.79
CA THR A 147 9.85 -1.97 -17.07
C THR A 147 9.01 -1.14 -18.03
N GLN A 148 7.90 -0.56 -17.57
CA GLN A 148 7.07 0.33 -18.38
C GLN A 148 7.82 1.59 -18.80
N PHE A 149 8.61 2.18 -17.89
CA PHE A 149 9.40 3.36 -18.16
C PHE A 149 10.50 3.06 -19.18
N GLN A 150 11.24 1.97 -19.03
CA GLN A 150 12.24 1.53 -20.01
C GLN A 150 11.61 1.24 -21.38
N GLY A 151 10.44 0.61 -21.39
CA GLY A 151 9.69 0.33 -22.62
C GLY A 151 9.30 1.59 -23.38
N ILE A 152 8.90 2.67 -22.68
CA ILE A 152 8.49 3.93 -23.31
C ILE A 152 9.67 4.82 -23.74
N LEU A 153 10.92 4.50 -23.37
CA LEU A 153 12.10 5.21 -23.87
C LEU A 153 12.40 4.95 -25.35
N ASN A 154 11.80 3.90 -25.92
CA ASN A 154 11.97 3.57 -27.32
C ASN A 154 11.23 4.56 -28.23
N SER A 155 11.82 4.83 -29.39
CA SER A 155 11.29 5.78 -30.37
C SER A 155 9.85 5.42 -30.77
N PRO A 156 8.89 6.36 -30.74
CA PRO A 156 7.52 6.06 -31.11
C PRO A 156 7.36 5.81 -32.61
N GLU A 157 6.34 5.03 -32.96
CA GLU A 157 5.85 5.00 -34.32
C GLU A 157 5.18 6.34 -34.67
N ARG A 158 5.51 6.89 -35.85
CA ARG A 158 4.97 8.19 -36.33
C ARG A 158 3.44 8.21 -36.41
N THR A 159 2.82 7.05 -36.68
CA THR A 159 1.36 6.87 -36.80
C THR A 159 0.61 7.00 -35.48
N ASN A 160 1.27 6.77 -34.33
CA ASN A 160 0.63 6.72 -33.01
C ASN A 160 1.20 7.76 -32.04
N LEU A 161 1.79 8.85 -32.56
CA LEU A 161 2.57 9.81 -31.79
C LEU A 161 1.80 10.43 -30.61
N SER A 162 0.57 10.90 -30.82
CA SER A 162 -0.25 11.47 -29.73
C SER A 162 -0.60 10.43 -28.66
N GLN A 163 -0.91 9.19 -29.05
CA GLN A 163 -1.18 8.12 -28.07
C GLN A 163 0.07 7.77 -27.27
N TRP A 164 1.24 7.78 -27.92
CA TRP A 164 2.51 7.55 -27.24
C TRP A 164 2.85 8.69 -26.28
N VAL A 165 2.62 9.96 -26.63
CA VAL A 165 2.83 11.10 -25.72
C VAL A 165 1.96 10.97 -24.47
N ILE A 166 0.69 10.59 -24.61
CA ILE A 166 -0.21 10.35 -23.47
C ILE A 166 0.34 9.22 -22.58
N ARG A 167 0.82 8.12 -23.18
CA ARG A 167 1.42 7.01 -22.43
C ARG A 167 2.71 7.42 -21.72
N TRP A 168 3.58 8.18 -22.39
CA TRP A 168 4.78 8.76 -21.81
C TRP A 168 4.47 9.56 -20.55
N GLN A 169 3.51 10.49 -20.63
CA GLN A 169 3.13 11.32 -19.50
C GLN A 169 2.61 10.49 -18.33
N LYS A 170 1.76 9.49 -18.61
CA LYS A 170 1.22 8.60 -17.58
C LYS A 170 2.33 7.83 -16.85
N VAL A 171 3.21 7.15 -17.60
CA VAL A 171 4.30 6.35 -17.01
C VAL A 171 5.30 7.23 -16.26
N LEU A 172 5.60 8.43 -16.76
CA LEU A 172 6.47 9.38 -16.08
C LEU A 172 5.88 9.83 -14.73
N MET A 173 4.58 10.12 -14.67
CA MET A 173 3.92 10.48 -13.40
C MET A 173 3.96 9.33 -12.39
N GLU A 174 3.76 8.09 -12.85
CA GLU A 174 3.84 6.89 -12.00
C GLU A 174 5.27 6.68 -11.47
N ALA A 175 6.29 6.83 -12.32
CA ALA A 175 7.70 6.77 -11.95
C ALA A 175 8.12 7.87 -10.96
N GLN A 176 7.61 9.09 -11.14
CA GLN A 176 7.87 10.21 -10.23
C GLN A 176 7.25 9.98 -8.86
N LYS A 177 6.06 9.37 -8.80
CA LYS A 177 5.36 9.06 -7.54
C LYS A 177 6.16 8.12 -6.64
N ILE A 178 6.90 7.18 -7.23
CA ILE A 178 7.79 6.25 -6.50
C ILE A 178 9.24 6.76 -6.40
N SER A 179 9.51 7.99 -6.83
CA SER A 179 10.83 8.62 -6.78
C SER A 179 11.94 7.82 -7.49
N LEU A 180 11.64 7.20 -8.64
CA LEU A 180 12.66 6.48 -9.41
C LEU A 180 13.87 7.39 -9.71
N PRO A 181 15.12 6.93 -9.54
CA PRO A 181 16.31 7.75 -9.78
C PRO A 181 16.40 8.28 -11.21
N ASP A 182 15.90 7.52 -12.18
CA ASP A 182 15.98 7.84 -13.61
C ASP A 182 15.07 9.00 -14.02
N VAL A 183 14.07 9.35 -13.20
CA VAL A 183 13.10 10.42 -13.50
C VAL A 183 13.33 11.71 -12.71
N GLN A 184 14.52 11.85 -12.10
CA GLN A 184 14.85 13.03 -11.31
C GLN A 184 15.45 14.18 -12.15
N GLY A 185 15.17 15.41 -11.73
CA GLY A 185 15.69 16.63 -12.36
C GLY A 185 15.33 16.74 -13.84
N ILE A 186 16.30 17.08 -14.68
CA ILE A 186 16.11 17.26 -16.14
C ILE A 186 16.18 15.94 -16.94
N ARG A 187 16.40 14.79 -16.27
CA ARG A 187 16.55 13.49 -16.94
C ARG A 187 15.32 13.13 -17.79
N PRO A 188 14.07 13.26 -17.32
CA PRO A 188 12.89 13.00 -18.15
C PRO A 188 12.85 13.83 -19.43
N THR A 189 13.23 15.10 -19.35
CA THR A 189 13.27 16.00 -20.51
C THR A 189 14.26 15.50 -21.56
N ARG A 190 15.47 15.13 -21.14
CA ARG A 190 16.50 14.60 -22.04
C ARG A 190 16.10 13.26 -22.66
N LEU A 191 15.50 12.39 -21.87
CA LEU A 191 15.03 11.07 -22.33
C LEU A 191 13.89 11.22 -23.35
N PHE A 192 12.96 12.15 -23.11
CA PHE A 192 11.90 12.47 -24.07
C PHE A 192 12.48 12.97 -25.41
N LEU A 193 13.38 13.96 -25.36
CA LEU A 193 14.02 14.50 -26.56
C LEU A 193 14.78 13.43 -27.34
N LYS A 194 15.46 12.51 -26.65
CA LYS A 194 16.11 11.36 -27.28
C LYS A 194 15.11 10.42 -27.95
N ALA A 195 13.97 10.15 -27.31
CA ALA A 195 12.97 9.24 -27.87
C ALA A 195 12.31 9.80 -29.15
N VAL A 196 12.21 11.12 -29.30
CA VAL A 196 11.52 11.75 -30.45
C VAL A 196 12.46 12.34 -31.51
N SER A 197 13.77 12.14 -31.39
CA SER A 197 14.78 12.74 -32.29
C SER A 197 14.58 12.37 -33.74
N ASP A 198 14.19 11.12 -34.02
CA ASP A 198 14.01 10.61 -35.39
C ASP A 198 12.70 11.11 -36.05
N ILE A 199 11.83 11.73 -35.26
CA ILE A 199 10.52 12.21 -35.69
C ILE A 199 10.57 13.70 -36.00
N ASN A 200 11.17 14.50 -35.11
CA ASN A 200 11.32 15.94 -35.30
C ASN A 200 12.71 16.43 -34.86
N PRO A 201 13.76 16.18 -35.67
CA PRO A 201 15.12 16.58 -35.34
C PRO A 201 15.24 18.08 -35.04
N ALA A 202 14.56 18.92 -35.82
CA ALA A 202 14.59 20.38 -35.64
C ALA A 202 14.09 20.82 -34.24
N PHE A 203 13.05 20.17 -33.72
CA PHE A 203 12.59 20.43 -32.35
C PHE A 203 13.61 19.94 -31.32
N THR A 204 14.15 18.73 -31.48
CA THR A 204 15.06 18.15 -30.50
C THR A 204 16.40 18.88 -30.44
N ASP A 205 16.95 19.25 -31.59
CA ASP A 205 18.23 19.95 -31.70
C ASP A 205 18.16 21.32 -31.03
N TYR A 206 17.05 22.06 -31.24
CA TYR A 206 16.81 23.34 -30.58
C TYR A 206 16.85 23.20 -29.05
N TRP A 207 16.11 22.24 -28.50
CA TRP A 207 16.03 22.07 -27.04
C TRP A 207 17.32 21.52 -26.44
N LEU A 208 18.04 20.64 -27.15
CA LEU A 208 19.34 20.16 -26.71
C LEU A 208 20.38 21.28 -26.69
N ALA A 209 20.45 22.11 -27.75
CA ALA A 209 21.33 23.27 -27.80
C ALA A 209 20.99 24.28 -26.69
N ARG A 210 19.69 24.50 -26.41
CA ARG A 210 19.25 25.37 -25.31
C ARG A 210 19.66 24.84 -23.94
N ILE A 211 19.59 23.52 -23.72
CA ILE A 211 20.06 22.89 -22.48
C ILE A 211 21.57 23.07 -22.32
N GLU A 212 22.34 22.91 -23.40
CA GLU A 212 23.80 23.05 -23.39
C GLU A 212 24.26 24.49 -23.14
N ASP A 213 23.63 25.47 -23.79
CA ASP A 213 23.87 26.91 -23.57
C ASP A 213 23.60 27.30 -22.11
N LEU A 214 22.43 26.90 -21.58
CA LEU A 214 22.08 27.17 -20.18
C LEU A 214 23.01 26.48 -19.18
N ALA A 215 23.47 25.27 -19.49
CA ALA A 215 24.44 24.55 -18.66
C ALA A 215 25.83 25.20 -18.67
N SER A 216 26.23 25.84 -19.78
CA SER A 216 27.55 26.44 -19.97
C SER A 216 27.66 27.83 -19.35
N ASN A 217 26.55 28.53 -19.15
CA ASN A 217 26.52 29.91 -18.64
C ASN A 217 26.62 30.03 -17.09
N ASP A 218 26.93 28.94 -16.37
CA ASP A 218 27.17 28.86 -14.90
C ASP A 218 26.13 29.55 -13.98
N GLY A 219 24.94 29.86 -14.50
CA GLY A 219 23.85 30.43 -13.72
C GLY A 219 23.34 29.43 -12.68
N THR A 220 23.40 29.78 -11.40
CA THR A 220 22.69 29.06 -10.34
C THR A 220 21.21 28.92 -10.73
N ASP A 221 20.68 27.70 -10.66
CA ASP A 221 19.28 27.34 -10.99
C ASP A 221 18.86 27.25 -12.48
N TRP A 222 19.79 27.23 -13.44
CA TRP A 222 19.44 27.11 -14.88
C TRP A 222 18.50 25.94 -15.22
N LYS A 223 18.54 24.85 -14.44
CA LYS A 223 17.65 23.69 -14.61
C LYS A 223 16.16 24.03 -14.43
N LYS A 224 15.82 25.10 -13.69
CA LYS A 224 14.43 25.57 -13.50
C LYS A 224 13.88 26.23 -14.76
N GLU A 225 14.74 26.71 -15.66
CA GLU A 225 14.35 27.28 -16.94
C GLU A 225 14.03 26.21 -18.00
N ILE A 226 14.44 24.96 -17.74
CA ILE A 226 14.17 23.83 -18.63
C ILE A 226 12.75 23.29 -18.37
N PRO A 227 11.91 23.15 -19.40
CA PRO A 227 10.63 22.47 -19.26
C PRO A 227 10.82 21.04 -18.75
N ASP A 228 10.04 20.66 -17.74
CA ASP A 228 10.01 19.27 -17.26
C ASP A 228 9.50 18.30 -18.35
N GLY A 229 9.62 17.00 -18.11
CA GLY A 229 9.25 15.95 -19.06
C GLY A 229 7.78 15.98 -19.52
N ILE A 230 6.87 16.54 -18.71
CA ILE A 230 5.46 16.69 -19.08
C ILE A 230 5.28 17.95 -19.93
N LYS A 231 5.89 19.06 -19.53
CA LYS A 231 5.83 20.31 -20.30
C LYS A 231 6.46 20.16 -21.69
N ILE A 232 7.65 19.56 -21.79
CA ILE A 232 8.33 19.38 -23.08
C ILE A 232 7.53 18.49 -24.04
N SER A 233 6.86 17.46 -23.51
CA SER A 233 6.04 16.56 -24.32
C SER A 233 4.79 17.23 -24.87
N ASN A 234 4.12 18.08 -24.07
CA ASN A 234 3.02 18.92 -24.54
C ASN A 234 3.47 19.95 -25.60
N MET A 235 4.67 20.53 -25.45
CA MET A 235 5.22 21.47 -26.42
C MET A 235 5.52 20.78 -27.76
N PHE A 236 6.08 19.57 -27.70
CA PHE A 236 6.36 18.74 -28.87
C PHE A 236 5.08 18.37 -29.65
N GLU A 237 4.01 17.95 -28.94
CA GLU A 237 2.74 17.61 -29.58
C GLU A 237 2.17 18.81 -30.34
N ARG A 238 2.11 19.99 -29.69
CA ARG A 238 1.64 21.24 -30.32
C ARG A 238 2.47 21.62 -31.55
N HIS A 239 3.79 21.53 -31.45
CA HIS A 239 4.69 21.85 -32.55
C HIS A 239 4.46 20.94 -33.75
N THR A 240 4.28 19.64 -33.51
CA THR A 240 4.06 18.65 -34.56
C THR A 240 2.69 18.83 -35.23
N SER A 241 1.63 19.12 -34.46
CA SER A 241 0.31 19.44 -35.02
C SER A 241 0.33 20.69 -35.90
N GLN A 242 1.08 21.73 -35.50
CA GLN A 242 1.22 22.96 -36.29
C GLN A 242 1.99 22.74 -37.60
N GLN A 243 3.04 21.90 -37.59
CA GLN A 243 3.77 21.54 -38.80
C GLN A 243 2.89 20.72 -39.76
N ALA A 244 2.11 19.77 -39.25
CA ALA A 244 1.18 18.97 -40.05
C ALA A 244 0.11 19.85 -40.72
N ALA A 245 -0.45 20.81 -39.99
CA ALA A 245 -1.41 21.76 -40.55
C ALA A 245 -0.77 22.60 -41.69
N LYS A 246 0.42 23.16 -41.47
CA LYS A 246 1.13 23.95 -42.51
C LYS A 246 1.46 23.13 -43.75
N ALA A 247 1.87 21.87 -43.59
CA ALA A 247 2.15 20.97 -44.71
C ALA A 247 0.89 20.66 -45.53
N ALA A 248 -0.24 20.37 -44.87
CA ALA A 248 -1.51 20.15 -45.54
C ALA A 248 -1.97 21.38 -46.33
N PHE A 249 -1.88 22.59 -45.75
CA PHE A 249 -2.22 23.84 -46.44
C PHE A 249 -1.32 24.11 -47.65
N SER A 250 -0.02 23.80 -47.56
CA SER A 250 0.92 24.01 -48.67
C SER A 250 0.73 23.03 -49.84
N SER A 251 0.11 21.87 -49.61
CA SER A 251 -0.20 20.89 -50.67
C SER A 251 -1.46 21.20 -51.48
N PHE A 252 -2.23 22.23 -51.10
CA PHE A 252 -3.45 22.67 -51.80
C PHE A 252 -3.28 23.98 -52.59
N GLN A 253 -2.07 24.55 -52.64
CA GLN A 253 -1.70 25.69 -53.51
C GLN A 253 -0.86 25.22 -54.69
#